data_AF-A0ABD6GA30-F1
#
_entry.id   AF-A0ABD6GA30-F1
#
_cell.length_a   1.000
_cell.length_b   1.000
_cell.length_c   1.000
_cell.angle_alpha   90.00
_cell.angle_beta   90.00
_cell.angle_gamma   90.00
#
_symmetry.space_group_name_H-M   'P 1'
#
loop_
_entity.id
_entity.type
_entity.pdbx_description
1 polymer ?
#
loop_
_entity_poly.entity_id
_entity_poly.type
_entity_poly.pdbx_seq_one_letter_code
_entity_poly.pdbx_strand_id
1 'polypeptide(L)'
;MTTDLSTLVPAAPAQSLTIDYNGQTYAGFDTAALADAGVPQTVIKDAQALAHREAVKAECRRRIYAVGSSEAQMNVTSMTAAISAKTEANRTAEEKAIVAAASQSIEWVTAMRGRFAELAEDMEANYLADASWPECPQAVIDLYAQF
;
A
#
# COMPACT_ATOMS: atom_id res chain seq x y z
N MET A 1 40.28 31.70 -6.24
CA MET A 1 38.89 31.81 -6.69
C MET A 1 38.40 30.39 -6.88
N THR A 2 37.93 29.79 -5.80
CA THR A 2 37.63 28.36 -5.69
C THR A 2 36.17 28.17 -6.09
N THR A 3 35.92 27.53 -7.22
CA THR A 3 34.58 27.17 -7.66
C THR A 3 34.11 25.99 -6.83
N ASP A 4 33.13 26.23 -5.95
CA ASP A 4 32.46 25.19 -5.18
C ASP A 4 31.60 24.35 -6.13
N LEU A 5 31.94 23.07 -6.24
CA LEU A 5 31.23 22.07 -7.06
C LEU A 5 30.29 21.19 -6.20
N SER A 6 30.05 21.55 -4.94
CA SER A 6 29.16 20.78 -4.07
C SER A 6 27.74 21.32 -4.15
N THR A 7 26.94 20.80 -5.08
CA THR A 7 25.47 20.58 -4.98
C THR A 7 24.89 20.20 -6.34
N LEU A 8 25.22 19.02 -6.84
CA LEU A 8 24.34 18.30 -7.75
C LEU A 8 23.82 17.08 -7.00
N VAL A 9 22.89 17.33 -6.07
CA VAL A 9 21.93 16.29 -5.70
C VAL A 9 21.14 16.06 -6.99
N PRO A 10 21.18 14.87 -7.61
CA PRO A 10 20.32 14.59 -8.74
C PRO A 10 18.88 14.79 -8.26
N ALA A 11 18.18 15.75 -8.85
CA ALA A 11 16.75 15.91 -8.63
C ALA A 11 16.12 14.53 -8.84
N ALA A 12 15.30 14.08 -7.88
CA ALA A 12 14.51 12.87 -8.06
C ALA A 12 13.81 12.97 -9.44
N PRO A 13 13.82 11.88 -10.25
CA PRO A 13 13.22 11.93 -11.57
C PRO A 13 11.78 12.44 -11.42
N ALA A 14 11.45 13.49 -12.18
CA ALA A 14 10.18 14.15 -12.04
C ALA A 14 9.04 13.13 -12.25
N GLN A 15 8.13 13.06 -11.29
CA GLN A 15 6.98 12.16 -11.37
C GLN A 15 6.14 12.56 -12.59
N SER A 16 6.00 11.63 -13.53
CA SER A 16 5.12 11.80 -14.68
C SER A 16 3.66 11.69 -14.23
N LEU A 17 2.84 12.67 -14.61
CA LEU A 17 1.42 12.77 -14.29
C LEU A 17 0.55 12.60 -15.55
N THR A 18 -0.72 12.24 -15.33
CA THR A 18 -1.77 12.31 -16.35
C THR A 18 -2.90 13.17 -15.79
N ILE A 19 -3.21 14.28 -16.47
CA ILE A 19 -4.20 15.27 -16.02
C ILE A 19 -5.15 15.60 -17.16
N ASP A 20 -6.45 15.65 -16.87
CA ASP A 20 -7.45 16.25 -17.77
C ASP A 20 -7.77 17.68 -17.30
N TYR A 21 -7.50 18.68 -18.14
CA TYR A 21 -7.79 20.09 -17.83
C TYR A 21 -8.25 20.84 -19.09
N ASN A 22 -9.31 21.64 -18.96
CA ASN A 22 -9.92 22.41 -20.07
C ASN A 22 -10.22 21.59 -21.34
N GLY A 23 -10.61 20.32 -21.19
CA GLY A 23 -10.92 19.44 -22.32
C GLY A 23 -9.69 18.91 -23.07
N GLN A 24 -8.49 19.09 -22.51
CA GLN A 24 -7.24 18.49 -22.99
C GLN A 24 -6.71 17.48 -21.98
N THR A 25 -6.16 16.38 -22.48
CA THR A 25 -5.47 15.36 -21.69
C THR A 25 -3.96 15.56 -21.81
N TYR A 26 -3.30 15.82 -20.68
CA TYR A 26 -1.85 15.93 -20.54
C TYR A 26 -1.32 14.63 -19.96
N ALA A 27 -1.02 13.65 -20.82
CA ALA A 27 -0.50 12.35 -20.41
C ALA A 27 1.02 12.29 -20.51
N GLY A 28 1.69 11.90 -19.43
CA GLY A 28 3.14 11.75 -19.43
C GLY A 28 3.92 13.02 -19.08
N PHE A 29 3.24 14.05 -18.55
CA PHE A 29 3.85 15.35 -18.30
C PHE A 29 4.38 15.43 -16.87
N ASP A 30 5.52 16.08 -16.69
CA ASP A 30 5.97 16.49 -15.36
C ASP A 30 5.33 17.82 -14.94
N THR A 31 5.58 18.23 -13.69
CA THR A 31 4.99 19.44 -13.10
C THR A 31 5.40 20.73 -13.82
N ALA A 32 6.62 20.79 -14.36
CA ALA A 32 7.13 21.95 -15.09
C ALA A 32 6.43 22.07 -16.45
N ALA A 33 6.34 20.97 -17.20
CA ALA A 33 5.66 20.92 -18.48
C ALA A 33 4.16 21.23 -18.36
N LEU A 34 3.50 20.82 -17.27
CA LEU A 34 2.11 21.18 -16.99
C LEU A 34 1.95 22.68 -16.70
N ALA A 35 2.85 23.26 -15.90
CA ALA A 35 2.83 24.69 -15.61
C ALA A 35 3.07 25.51 -16.88
N ASP A 36 4.03 25.10 -17.71
CA ASP A 36 4.31 25.72 -19.02
C ASP A 36 3.13 25.60 -19.99
N ALA A 37 2.37 24.51 -19.90
CA ALA A 37 1.13 24.31 -20.66
C ALA A 37 -0.08 25.10 -20.12
N GLY A 38 0.12 25.92 -19.07
CA GLY A 38 -0.92 26.76 -18.48
C GLY A 38 -1.86 26.04 -17.52
N VAL A 39 -1.52 24.83 -17.08
CA VAL A 39 -2.29 24.11 -16.06
C VAL A 39 -2.09 24.79 -14.70
N PRO A 40 -3.16 25.15 -13.97
CA PRO A 40 -3.04 25.83 -12.68
C PRO A 40 -2.29 24.99 -11.65
N GLN A 41 -1.46 25.63 -10.82
CA GLN A 41 -0.68 24.96 -9.78
C GLN A 41 -1.54 24.17 -8.78
N THR A 42 -2.78 24.59 -8.54
CA THR A 42 -3.73 23.83 -7.71
C THR A 42 -4.09 22.49 -8.32
N VAL A 43 -4.38 22.45 -9.63
CA VAL A 43 -4.67 21.21 -10.38
C VAL A 43 -3.46 20.28 -10.38
N ILE A 44 -2.26 20.84 -10.55
CA ILE A 44 -1.00 20.07 -10.48
C ILE A 44 -0.82 19.46 -9.10
N LYS A 45 -1.01 20.22 -8.02
CA LYS A 45 -0.89 19.74 -6.64
C LYS A 45 -1.90 18.64 -6.32
N ASP A 46 -3.15 18.81 -6.74
CA ASP A 46 -4.20 17.80 -6.54
C ASP A 46 -3.85 16.50 -7.28
N ALA A 47 -3.33 16.61 -8.50
CA ALA A 47 -2.87 15.45 -9.28
C ALA A 47 -1.67 14.74 -8.62
N GLN A 48 -0.71 15.49 -8.06
CA GLN A 48 0.40 14.91 -7.31
C GLN A 48 -0.09 14.16 -6.06
N ALA A 49 -1.00 14.77 -5.29
CA ALA A 49 -1.57 14.14 -4.10
C ALA A 49 -2.33 12.85 -4.44
N LEU A 50 -3.10 12.86 -5.54
CA LEU A 50 -3.78 11.67 -6.04
C LEU A 50 -2.78 10.58 -6.48
N ALA A 51 -1.75 10.97 -7.25
CA ALA A 51 -0.74 10.04 -7.73
C ALA A 51 0.03 9.40 -6.57
N HIS A 52 0.39 10.17 -5.54
CA HIS A 52 1.00 9.68 -4.31
C HIS A 52 0.08 8.68 -3.60
N ARG A 53 -1.17 9.06 -3.33
CA ARG A 53 -2.17 8.20 -2.68
C ARG A 53 -2.33 6.86 -3.40
N GLU A 54 -2.45 6.86 -4.73
CA GLU A 54 -2.58 5.61 -5.49
C GLU A 54 -1.29 4.77 -5.49
N ALA A 55 -0.11 5.41 -5.44
CA ALA A 55 1.16 4.69 -5.27
C ALA A 55 1.27 4.02 -3.88
N VAL A 56 0.93 4.73 -2.79
CA VAL A 56 0.90 4.16 -1.43
C VAL A 56 -0.11 3.02 -1.34
N LYS A 57 -1.28 3.17 -1.97
CA LYS A 57 -2.32 2.12 -2.03
C LYS A 57 -1.84 0.88 -2.79
N ALA A 58 -1.17 1.06 -3.93
CA ALA A 58 -0.59 -0.03 -4.69
C ALA A 58 0.46 -0.78 -3.87
N GLU A 59 1.29 -0.06 -3.11
CA GLU A 59 2.30 -0.67 -2.24
C GLU A 59 1.68 -1.43 -1.05
N CYS A 60 0.68 -0.86 -0.39
CA CYS A 60 -0.10 -1.54 0.66
C CYS A 60 -0.67 -2.88 0.13
N ARG A 61 -1.29 -2.82 -1.06
CA ARG A 61 -1.84 -4.00 -1.74
C ARG A 61 -0.75 -5.02 -2.05
N ARG A 62 0.38 -4.60 -2.63
CA ARG A 62 1.52 -5.48 -2.96
C ARG A 62 2.02 -6.21 -1.72
N ARG A 63 2.19 -5.51 -0.61
CA ARG A 63 2.67 -6.07 0.66
C ARG A 63 1.71 -7.10 1.26
N ILE A 64 0.40 -6.84 1.24
CA ILE A 64 -0.61 -7.82 1.69
C ILE A 64 -0.54 -9.10 0.84
N TYR A 65 -0.48 -8.95 -0.49
CA TYR A 65 -0.42 -10.11 -1.39
C TYR A 65 0.92 -10.84 -1.39
N ALA A 66 2.00 -10.19 -0.96
CA ALA A 66 3.29 -10.85 -0.76
C ALA A 66 3.25 -11.84 0.41
N VAL A 67 2.37 -11.63 1.39
CA VAL A 67 2.18 -12.53 2.54
C VAL A 67 1.20 -13.66 2.21
N GLY A 68 0.06 -13.32 1.60
CA GLY A 68 -0.95 -14.31 1.21
C GLY A 68 -1.57 -13.94 -0.11
N SER A 69 -1.46 -14.83 -1.10
CA SER A 69 -2.11 -14.67 -2.41
C SER A 69 -3.64 -14.57 -2.26
N SER A 70 -4.33 -14.12 -3.31
CA SER A 70 -5.81 -14.14 -3.30
C SER A 70 -6.38 -15.55 -3.09
N GLU A 71 -5.69 -16.57 -3.60
CA GLU A 71 -6.07 -17.98 -3.45
C GLU A 71 -5.88 -18.44 -2.00
N ALA A 72 -4.72 -18.13 -1.40
CA ALA A 72 -4.45 -18.42 0.01
C ALA A 72 -5.47 -17.72 0.94
N GLN A 73 -5.81 -16.47 0.66
CA GLN A 73 -6.85 -15.72 1.39
C GLN A 73 -8.24 -16.38 1.30
N MET A 74 -8.63 -16.84 0.12
CA MET A 74 -9.90 -17.54 -0.09
C MET A 74 -9.94 -18.90 0.62
N ASN A 75 -8.82 -19.63 0.59
CA ASN A 75 -8.69 -20.92 1.27
C ASN A 75 -8.74 -20.76 2.79
N VAL A 76 -8.02 -19.79 3.35
CA VAL A 76 -8.10 -19.44 4.78
C VAL A 76 -9.52 -19.07 5.16
N THR A 77 -10.19 -18.22 4.38
CA THR A 77 -11.59 -17.82 4.65
C THR A 77 -12.52 -19.03 4.70
N SER A 78 -12.39 -19.94 3.72
CA SER A 78 -13.21 -21.15 3.62
C SER A 78 -12.94 -22.12 4.78
N MET A 79 -11.68 -22.32 5.13
CA MET A 79 -11.26 -23.15 6.26
C MET A 79 -11.76 -22.58 7.59
N THR A 80 -11.58 -21.27 7.83
CA THR A 80 -12.08 -20.60 9.03
C THR A 80 -13.60 -20.66 9.13
N ALA A 81 -14.33 -20.56 8.01
CA ALA A 81 -15.79 -20.72 7.99
C ALA A 81 -16.22 -22.14 8.38
N ALA A 82 -15.57 -23.17 7.82
CA ALA A 82 -15.84 -24.57 8.14
C ALA A 82 -15.58 -24.89 9.63
N ILE A 83 -14.47 -24.37 10.19
CA ILE A 83 -14.15 -24.50 11.62
C ILE A 83 -15.18 -23.75 12.48
N SER A 84 -15.61 -22.58 12.04
CA SER A 84 -16.56 -21.74 12.79
C SER A 84 -17.95 -22.35 12.91
N ALA A 85 -18.35 -23.24 11.99
CA ALA A 85 -19.58 -24.01 12.08
C ALA A 85 -19.61 -25.01 13.26
N LYS A 86 -18.44 -25.35 13.82
CA LYS A 86 -18.34 -26.17 15.04
C LYS A 86 -18.59 -25.31 16.27
N THR A 87 -19.24 -25.89 17.28
CA THR A 87 -19.25 -25.32 18.63
C THR A 87 -17.81 -25.25 19.15
N GLU A 88 -17.50 -24.26 19.98
CA GLU A 88 -16.15 -24.05 20.50
C GLU A 88 -15.59 -25.27 21.23
N ALA A 89 -16.45 -26.00 21.96
CA ALA A 89 -16.09 -27.23 22.67
C ALA A 89 -15.68 -28.38 21.73
N ASN A 90 -16.12 -28.35 20.47
CA ASN A 90 -15.85 -29.37 19.47
C ASN A 90 -14.68 -29.02 18.54
N ARG A 91 -14.03 -27.87 18.74
CA ARG A 91 -12.85 -27.48 17.96
C ARG A 91 -11.59 -28.13 18.54
N THR A 92 -10.76 -28.70 17.68
CA THR A 92 -9.43 -29.19 18.08
C THR A 92 -8.53 -28.01 18.48
N ALA A 93 -7.40 -28.29 19.15
CA ALA A 93 -6.43 -27.26 19.48
C ALA A 93 -5.86 -26.57 18.23
N GLU A 94 -5.63 -27.32 17.17
CA GLU A 94 -5.18 -26.82 15.87
C GLU A 94 -6.21 -25.90 15.21
N GLU A 95 -7.49 -26.28 15.25
CA GLU A 95 -8.58 -25.46 14.73
C GLU A 95 -8.73 -24.13 15.47
N LYS A 96 -8.51 -24.13 16.79
CA LYS A 96 -8.47 -22.90 17.59
C LYS A 96 -7.28 -22.02 17.19
N ALA A 97 -6.11 -22.61 16.93
CA ALA A 97 -4.94 -21.88 16.45
C ALA A 97 -5.17 -21.25 15.07
N ILE A 98 -5.80 -21.97 14.14
CA ILE A 98 -6.18 -21.45 12.82
C ILE A 98 -7.12 -20.26 12.95
N VAL A 99 -8.17 -20.34 13.78
CA VAL A 99 -9.10 -19.22 14.00
C VAL A 99 -8.36 -18.02 14.62
N ALA A 100 -7.47 -18.25 15.58
CA ALA A 100 -6.68 -17.18 16.19
C ALA A 100 -5.73 -16.50 15.17
N ALA A 101 -5.08 -17.26 14.30
CA ALA A 101 -4.23 -16.74 13.24
C ALA A 101 -5.05 -15.98 12.17
N ALA A 102 -6.24 -16.48 11.81
CA ALA A 102 -7.14 -15.79 10.90
C ALA A 102 -7.61 -14.43 11.47
N SER A 103 -7.93 -14.36 12.76
CA SER A 103 -8.25 -13.10 13.44
C SER A 103 -7.06 -12.13 13.40
N GLN A 104 -5.84 -12.59 13.71
CA GLN A 104 -4.63 -11.76 13.59
C GLN A 104 -4.39 -11.27 12.16
N SER A 105 -4.75 -12.07 11.14
CA SER A 105 -4.64 -11.64 9.75
C SER A 105 -5.57 -10.47 9.44
N ILE A 106 -6.82 -10.51 9.93
CA ILE A 106 -7.79 -9.42 9.77
C ILE A 106 -7.31 -8.15 10.48
N GLU A 107 -6.80 -8.29 11.71
CA GLU A 107 -6.22 -7.18 12.48
C GLU A 107 -5.02 -6.55 11.77
N TRP A 108 -4.09 -7.37 11.28
CA TRP A 108 -2.93 -6.90 10.53
C TRP A 108 -3.33 -6.20 9.21
N VAL A 109 -4.26 -6.75 8.44
CA VAL A 109 -4.77 -6.08 7.22
C VAL A 109 -5.46 -4.76 7.56
N THR A 110 -6.15 -4.68 8.70
CA THR A 110 -6.75 -3.44 9.18
C THR A 110 -5.68 -2.42 9.54
N ALA A 111 -4.62 -2.82 10.24
CA ALA A 111 -3.47 -1.97 10.56
C ALA A 111 -2.75 -1.50 9.28
N MET A 112 -2.56 -2.37 8.28
CA MET A 112 -2.01 -2.02 6.96
C MET A 112 -2.84 -0.92 6.28
N ARG A 113 -4.17 -1.01 6.34
CA ARG A 113 -5.08 -0.02 5.77
C ARG A 113 -5.08 1.30 6.56
N GLY A 114 -4.97 1.22 7.88
CA GLY A 114 -4.78 2.41 8.73
C GLY A 114 -3.48 3.13 8.38
N ARG A 115 -2.38 2.39 8.26
CA ARG A 115 -1.08 2.95 7.90
C ARG A 115 -1.03 3.52 6.48
N PHE A 116 -1.76 2.92 5.53
CA PHE A 116 -1.98 3.52 4.22
C PHE A 116 -2.59 4.93 4.32
N ALA A 117 -3.61 5.13 5.17
CA ALA A 117 -4.26 6.44 5.29
C ALA A 117 -3.27 7.53 5.76
N GLU A 118 -2.44 7.20 6.75
CA GLU A 118 -1.39 8.10 7.27
C GLU A 118 -0.32 8.40 6.20
N LEU A 119 0.21 7.37 5.54
CA LEU A 119 1.25 7.51 4.52
C LEU A 119 0.76 8.23 3.26
N ALA A 120 -0.52 8.11 2.91
CA ALA A 120 -1.11 8.75 1.74
C ALA A 120 -1.35 10.26 1.94
N GLU A 121 -1.38 10.73 3.18
CA GLU A 121 -1.53 12.16 3.51
C GLU A 121 -0.17 12.87 3.64
N ASP A 122 0.90 12.10 3.92
CA ASP A 122 2.26 12.61 3.99
C ASP A 122 3.02 12.37 2.68
N MET A 123 3.16 13.44 1.88
CA MET A 123 3.87 13.42 0.59
C MET A 123 5.37 13.12 0.73
N GLU A 124 5.95 13.32 1.91
CA GLU A 124 7.37 13.08 2.19
C GLU A 124 7.62 11.70 2.82
N ALA A 125 6.54 10.97 3.15
CA ALA A 125 6.67 9.66 3.76
C ALA A 125 7.31 8.66 2.79
N ASN A 126 8.36 7.98 3.26
CA ASN A 126 8.96 6.88 2.54
C ASN A 126 8.12 5.61 2.67
N TYR A 127 7.00 5.55 1.95
CA TYR A 127 6.10 4.40 1.95
C TYR A 127 6.72 3.13 1.32
N LEU A 128 7.90 3.23 0.69
CA LEU A 128 8.62 2.07 0.14
C LEU A 128 9.46 1.34 1.20
N ALA A 129 9.79 1.99 2.32
CA ALA A 129 10.55 1.37 3.40
C ALA A 129 9.70 0.36 4.16
N ASP A 130 10.26 -0.81 4.49
CA ASP A 130 9.57 -1.83 5.28
C ASP A 130 9.14 -1.33 6.66
N ALA A 131 9.99 -0.53 7.30
CA ALA A 131 9.72 0.10 8.59
C ALA A 131 8.52 1.07 8.57
N SER A 132 8.02 1.45 7.39
CA SER A 132 6.82 2.29 7.27
C SER A 132 5.53 1.50 7.46
N TRP A 133 5.57 0.16 7.53
CA TRP A 133 4.40 -0.71 7.58
C TRP A 133 4.40 -1.59 8.83
N PRO A 134 3.22 -2.00 9.32
CA PRO A 134 3.14 -2.95 10.42
C PRO A 134 3.71 -4.31 10.02
N GLU A 135 4.52 -4.88 10.90
CA GLU A 135 5.06 -6.24 10.75
C GLU A 135 3.92 -7.27 10.72
N CYS A 136 4.03 -8.25 9.83
CA CYS A 136 3.07 -9.34 9.76
C CYS A 136 3.34 -10.36 10.88
N PRO A 137 2.34 -10.72 11.71
CA PRO A 137 2.54 -11.73 12.74
C PRO A 137 2.96 -13.08 12.12
N GLN A 138 3.91 -13.77 12.74
CA GLN A 138 4.42 -15.05 12.22
C GLN A 138 3.31 -16.09 12.04
N ALA A 139 2.33 -16.15 12.96
CA ALA A 139 1.19 -17.05 12.84
C ALA A 139 0.34 -16.81 11.57
N VAL A 140 0.30 -15.58 11.05
CA VAL A 140 -0.39 -15.23 9.80
C VAL A 140 0.41 -15.72 8.60
N ILE A 141 1.74 -15.54 8.63
CA ILE A 141 2.65 -16.06 7.60
C ILE A 141 2.53 -17.59 7.52
N ASP A 142 2.61 -18.27 8.67
CA ASP A 142 2.51 -19.73 8.77
C ASP A 142 1.13 -20.24 8.31
N LEU A 143 0.06 -19.48 8.59
CA LEU A 143 -1.29 -19.80 8.14
C LEU A 143 -1.40 -19.74 6.61
N TYR A 144 -0.89 -18.68 5.98
CA TYR A 144 -0.95 -18.55 4.53
C TYR A 144 -0.02 -19.51 3.80
N ALA A 145 1.12 -19.89 4.38
CA ALA A 145 2.05 -20.85 3.80
C ALA A 145 1.49 -22.28 3.65
N GLN A 146 0.30 -22.55 4.20
CA GLN A 146 -0.43 -23.81 4.00
C GLN A 146 -1.09 -23.91 2.61
N PHE A 147 -1.14 -22.81 1.86
CA PHE A 147 -1.82 -22.68 0.57
C PHE A 147 -0.92 -22.00 -0.49
#